data_AF-T1B0U7-F1
#
_entry.id   AF-T1B0U7-F1
#
_cell.length_a   1.000
_cell.length_b   1.000
_cell.length_c   1.000
_cell.angle_alpha   90.00
_cell.angle_beta   90.00
_cell.angle_gamma   90.00
#
_symmetry.space_group_name_H-M   'P 1'
#
loop_
_entity.id
_entity.type
_entity.pdbx_description
1 polymer ?
#
loop_
_entity_poly.entity_id
_entity_poly.type
_entity_poly.pdbx_seq_one_letter_code
_entity_poly.pdbx_strand_id
1 'polypeptide(L)'
;MIEAAFQIPPETILRETHWMACVSPSGRRFRFPLSGYMVSRRAFDKALACAAEGAGAELRYPVGVARVSGERVEMVNGTTVRAKVIIGADGPTSTVARSVGFAPPREMFRMITATADGGGGDEIDL
;
A
#
# COMPACT_ATOMS: atom_id res chain seq x y z
N MET A 1 4.07 -14.92 16.35
CA MET A 1 2.65 -14.97 15.96
C MET A 1 2.30 -13.66 15.28
N ILE A 2 2.11 -13.67 13.96
CA ILE A 2 1.51 -12.55 13.22
C ILE A 2 0.05 -12.99 12.99
N GLU A 3 -0.76 -12.92 14.04
CA GLU A 3 -2.17 -13.34 13.98
C GLU A 3 -3.15 -12.17 14.12
N ALA A 4 -2.66 -10.99 14.49
CA ALA A 4 -3.47 -9.77 14.43
C ALA A 4 -3.38 -9.19 13.01
N ALA A 5 -4.22 -9.70 12.11
CA ALA A 5 -4.54 -8.96 10.89
C ALA A 5 -5.06 -7.58 11.33
N PHE A 6 -4.41 -6.51 10.85
CA PHE A 6 -4.85 -5.14 11.12
C PHE A 6 -6.33 -5.01 10.76
N GLN A 7 -7.14 -4.62 11.73
CA GLN A 7 -8.58 -4.41 11.52
C GLN A 7 -8.76 -3.18 10.63
N ILE A 8 -9.55 -3.32 9.57
CA ILE A 8 -9.83 -2.22 8.65
C ILE A 8 -10.66 -1.18 9.42
N PRO A 9 -10.21 0.08 9.56
CA PRO A 9 -10.95 1.10 10.29
C PRO A 9 -12.30 1.34 9.59
N PRO A 10 -13.44 1.17 10.27
CA PRO A 10 -14.77 1.18 9.65
C PRO A 10 -15.05 2.45 8.85
N GLU A 11 -14.55 3.60 9.30
CA GLU A 11 -14.69 4.90 8.64
C GLU A 11 -13.99 4.99 7.27
N THR A 12 -13.10 4.05 6.97
CA THR A 12 -12.37 3.98 5.70
C THR A 12 -13.08 3.10 4.67
N ILE A 13 -14.06 2.30 5.11
CA ILE A 13 -14.82 1.39 4.27
C ILE A 13 -15.83 2.21 3.47
N LEU A 14 -15.70 2.15 2.15
CA LEU A 14 -16.67 2.72 1.20
C LEU A 14 -17.81 1.73 0.93
N ARG A 15 -17.50 0.42 0.94
CA ARG A 15 -18.45 -0.64 0.62
C ARG A 15 -17.94 -2.01 1.07
N GLU A 16 -18.87 -2.89 1.43
CA GLU A 16 -18.62 -4.33 1.58
C GLU A 16 -18.97 -5.06 0.28
N THR A 17 -18.19 -6.07 -0.08
CA THR A 17 -18.39 -6.88 -1.29
C THR A 17 -18.42 -8.34 -0.93
N HIS A 18 -19.34 -9.11 -1.50
CA HIS A 18 -19.49 -10.53 -1.21
C HIS A 18 -19.17 -11.41 -2.43
N TRP A 19 -18.93 -10.78 -3.58
CA TRP A 19 -18.67 -11.47 -4.85
C TRP A 19 -17.48 -10.88 -5.59
N MET A 20 -16.78 -11.76 -6.30
CA MET A 20 -15.77 -11.40 -7.28
C MET A 20 -16.12 -12.08 -8.61
N ALA A 21 -15.92 -11.36 -9.71
CA ALA A 21 -16.09 -11.89 -11.05
C ALA A 21 -14.81 -11.67 -11.86
N CYS A 22 -14.29 -12.74 -12.46
CA CYS A 22 -13.23 -12.63 -13.47
C CYS A 22 -13.87 -12.51 -14.86
N VAL A 23 -13.50 -11.47 -15.61
CA VAL A 23 -14.01 -11.20 -16.95
C VAL A 23 -12.89 -11.47 -17.97
N SER A 24 -13.06 -12.51 -18.77
CA SER A 24 -12.13 -12.81 -19.87
C SER A 24 -12.16 -11.72 -20.95
N PRO A 25 -11.10 -11.58 -21.79
CA PRO A 25 -11.10 -10.64 -22.91
C PRO A 25 -12.25 -10.85 -23.91
N SER A 26 -12.81 -12.05 -23.99
CA SER A 26 -13.99 -12.35 -24.82
C SER A 26 -15.33 -12.03 -24.14
N GLY A 27 -15.32 -11.42 -22.96
CA GLY A 27 -16.50 -11.06 -22.17
C GLY A 27 -17.11 -12.19 -21.34
N ARG A 28 -16.55 -13.41 -21.35
CA ARG A 28 -17.03 -14.50 -20.50
C ARG A 28 -16.73 -14.17 -19.03
N ARG A 29 -17.76 -14.26 -18.18
CA ARG A 29 -17.70 -13.92 -16.75
C ARG A 29 -17.71 -15.18 -15.89
N PHE A 30 -16.82 -15.25 -14.91
CA PHE A 30 -16.77 -16.31 -13.91
C PHE A 30 -16.89 -15.69 -12.51
N ARG A 31 -18.05 -15.85 -11.87
CA ARG A 31 -18.39 -15.27 -10.58
C ARG A 31 -18.22 -16.29 -9.45
N PHE A 32 -17.64 -15.87 -8.33
CA PHE A 32 -17.45 -16.69 -7.13
C PHE A 32 -17.58 -15.84 -5.86
N PRO A 33 -18.01 -16.44 -4.72
CA PRO A 33 -18.16 -15.70 -3.47
C PRO A 33 -16.80 -15.30 -2.90
N LEU A 34 -16.68 -14.04 -2.50
CA LEU A 34 -15.50 -13.48 -1.83
C LEU A 34 -15.92 -12.28 -0.97
N SER A 35 -15.79 -12.41 0.36
CA SER A 35 -15.99 -11.29 1.28
C SER A 35 -14.79 -10.34 1.23
N GLY A 36 -15.06 -9.06 1.03
CA GLY A 36 -14.04 -8.01 0.91
C GLY A 36 -14.59 -6.62 1.20
N TYR A 37 -13.69 -5.65 1.23
CA TYR A 37 -14.02 -4.25 1.46
C TYR A 37 -13.40 -3.39 0.35
N MET A 38 -14.20 -2.50 -0.23
CA MET A 38 -13.66 -1.36 -0.96
C MET A 38 -13.38 -0.25 0.04
N VAL A 39 -12.14 0.21 0.11
CA VAL A 39 -11.72 1.26 1.05
C VAL A 39 -11.27 2.51 0.33
N SER A 40 -11.48 3.67 0.95
CA SER A 40 -10.81 4.89 0.55
C SER A 40 -9.34 4.76 0.90
N ARG A 41 -8.49 4.48 -0.10
CA ARG A 41 -7.04 4.32 0.09
C ARG A 41 -6.41 5.49 0.84
N ARG A 42 -6.81 6.72 0.50
CA ARG A 42 -6.33 7.91 1.19
C ARG A 42 -6.72 7.95 2.68
N ALA A 43 -7.96 7.62 3.00
CA ALA A 43 -8.43 7.59 4.40
C ALA A 43 -7.76 6.45 5.18
N PHE A 44 -7.65 5.28 4.55
CA PHE A 44 -7.01 4.10 5.12
C PHE A 44 -5.52 4.32 5.43
N ASP A 45 -4.75 4.82 4.46
CA ASP A 45 -3.33 5.12 4.64
C ASP A 45 -3.12 6.20 5.73
N LYS A 46 -4.02 7.18 5.83
CA LYS A 46 -4.00 8.18 6.90
C LYS A 46 -4.28 7.56 8.27
N ALA A 47 -5.27 6.67 8.38
CA ALA A 47 -5.60 6.00 9.63
C ALA A 47 -4.42 5.15 10.12
N LEU A 48 -3.74 4.43 9.22
CA LEU A 48 -2.50 3.71 9.52
C LEU A 48 -1.38 4.62 10.04
N ALA A 49 -1.17 5.76 9.38
CA ALA A 49 -0.17 6.74 9.81
C ALA A 49 -0.48 7.28 11.21
N CYS A 50 -1.73 7.69 11.48
CA CYS A 50 -2.15 8.16 12.80
C CYS A 50 -2.01 7.07 13.88
N ALA A 51 -2.31 5.80 13.56
CA ALA A 51 -2.12 4.70 14.50
C ALA A 51 -0.64 4.49 14.83
N ALA A 52 0.25 4.58 13.84
CA ALA A 52 1.69 4.49 14.06
C ALA A 52 2.21 5.65 14.92
N GLU A 53 1.77 6.88 14.65
CA GLU A 53 2.11 8.05 15.47
C GLU A 53 1.60 7.93 16.90
N GLY A 54 0.35 7.47 17.08
CA GLY A 54 -0.24 7.18 18.39
C GLY A 54 0.48 6.07 19.16
N ALA A 55 1.16 5.16 18.46
CA ALA A 55 2.03 4.13 19.04
C ALA A 55 3.47 4.65 19.33
N GLY A 56 3.76 5.93 19.04
CA GLY A 56 5.03 6.59 19.32
C GLY A 56 5.98 6.72 18.13
N ALA A 57 5.53 6.43 16.90
CA ALA A 57 6.34 6.69 15.71
C ALA A 57 6.42 8.19 15.40
N GLU A 58 7.58 8.68 14.97
CA GLU A 58 7.72 10.03 14.43
C GLU A 58 7.42 10.01 12.92
N LEU A 59 6.44 10.79 12.48
CA LEU A 59 6.14 10.98 11.06
C LEU A 59 6.81 12.25 10.52
N ARG A 60 7.57 12.12 9.44
CA ARG A 60 8.21 13.26 8.75
C ARG A 60 7.66 13.39 7.34
N TYR A 61 7.02 14.53 7.04
CA TYR A 61 6.52 14.86 5.72
C TYR A 61 6.52 16.39 5.52
N PRO A 62 6.63 16.90 4.27
CA PRO A 62 6.84 16.16 3.02
C PRO A 62 8.35 15.91 2.77
N VAL A 63 8.85 14.71 3.10
CA VAL A 63 10.25 14.35 2.86
C VAL A 63 10.38 12.88 2.48
N GLY A 64 11.19 12.60 1.46
CA GLY A 64 11.53 11.25 1.01
C GLY A 64 13.00 10.91 1.23
N VAL A 65 13.34 9.63 1.05
CA VAL A 65 14.72 9.13 1.06
C VAL A 65 15.35 9.35 -0.32
N ALA A 66 16.54 9.95 -0.35
CA ALA A 66 17.36 10.13 -1.55
C ALA A 66 18.35 8.97 -1.73
N ARG A 67 19.00 8.52 -0.65
CA ARG A 67 19.99 7.45 -0.66
C ARG A 67 20.13 6.78 0.71
N VAL A 68 20.48 5.50 0.72
CA VAL A 68 20.93 4.79 1.92
C VAL A 68 22.39 4.35 1.74
N SER A 69 23.21 4.55 2.77
CA SER A 69 24.61 4.10 2.80
C SER A 69 24.93 3.53 4.19
N GLY A 70 24.87 2.20 4.34
CA GLY A 70 24.98 1.54 5.64
C GLY A 70 23.86 2.00 6.58
N GLU A 71 24.22 2.55 7.74
CA GLU A 71 23.28 3.08 8.73
C GLU A 71 22.82 4.53 8.45
N ARG A 72 23.35 5.18 7.42
CA ARG A 72 23.05 6.58 7.09
C ARG A 72 21.96 6.65 6.02
N VAL A 73 20.91 7.42 6.30
CA VAL A 73 19.83 7.75 5.36
C VAL A 73 19.95 9.22 4.99
N GLU A 74 20.13 9.49 3.71
CA GLU A 74 20.11 10.83 3.13
C GLU A 74 18.70 11.14 2.64
N MET A 75 18.17 12.28 3.06
CA MET A 75 16.83 12.74 2.71
C MET A 75 16.90 13.70 1.52
N VAL A 76 15.81 13.81 0.75
CA VAL A 76 15.74 14.70 -0.43
C VAL A 76 15.97 16.17 -0.13
N ASN A 77 15.73 16.60 1.11
CA ASN A 77 15.97 17.98 1.56
C ASN A 77 17.42 18.22 2.04
N GLY A 78 18.34 17.27 1.82
CA GLY A 78 19.74 17.35 2.23
C GLY A 78 20.03 16.99 3.70
N THR A 79 18.99 16.78 4.52
CA THR A 79 19.17 16.31 5.90
C THR A 79 19.55 14.83 5.93
N THR A 80 20.13 14.39 7.06
CA THR A 80 20.51 12.99 7.23
C THR A 80 20.07 12.42 8.57
N VAL A 81 19.73 11.14 8.57
CA VAL A 81 19.31 10.38 9.76
C VAL A 81 20.19 9.15 9.87
N ARG A 82 20.44 8.69 11.10
CA ARG A 82 21.08 7.40 11.36
C ARG A 82 20.06 6.41 11.89
N ALA A 83 20.08 5.19 11.37
CA ALA A 83 19.20 4.11 11.79
C ALA A 83 19.97 2.79 11.83
N LYS A 84 19.71 1.97 12.87
CA LYS A 84 20.26 0.61 12.99
C LYS A 84 19.59 -0.37 12.03
N VAL A 85 18.30 -0.15 11.76
CA VAL A 85 17.47 -0.97 10.88
C VAL A 85 16.71 -0.03 9.95
N ILE A 86 16.69 -0.35 8.66
CA ILE A 86 16.00 0.41 7.63
C ILE A 86 15.04 -0.54 6.91
N ILE A 87 13.76 -0.19 6.88
CA ILE A 87 12.71 -0.96 6.21
C ILE A 87 12.36 -0.26 4.90
N GLY A 88 12.61 -0.92 3.77
CA GLY A 88 12.23 -0.44 2.44
C GLY A 88 10.75 -0.69 2.15
N ALA A 89 9.88 0.25 2.53
CA ALA A 89 8.44 0.23 2.27
C ALA A 89 8.01 1.29 1.23
N ASP A 90 8.92 1.66 0.33
CA ASP A 90 8.81 2.77 -0.64
C ASP A 90 8.37 2.32 -2.04
N GLY A 91 7.70 1.16 -2.13
CA GLY A 91 7.03 0.68 -3.35
C GLY A 91 7.95 0.01 -4.38
N PRO A 92 7.41 -0.40 -5.55
CA PRO A 92 8.13 -1.20 -6.54
C PRO A 92 9.35 -0.50 -7.16
N THR A 93 9.40 0.84 -7.10
CA THR A 93 10.52 1.65 -7.58
C THR A 93 11.54 1.98 -6.48
N SER A 94 11.50 1.25 -5.36
CA SER A 94 12.23 1.48 -4.11
C SER A 94 13.64 2.08 -4.28
N THR A 95 13.82 3.27 -3.71
CA THR A 95 15.12 3.93 -3.54
C THR A 95 15.96 3.19 -2.51
N VAL A 96 15.33 2.66 -1.45
CA VAL A 96 16.02 1.89 -0.39
C VAL A 96 16.66 0.63 -0.98
N ALA A 97 15.90 -0.18 -1.72
CA ALA A 97 16.39 -1.40 -2.35
C ALA A 97 17.52 -1.12 -3.34
N ARG A 98 17.36 -0.08 -4.17
CA ARG A 98 18.38 0.34 -5.14
C ARG A 98 19.66 0.80 -4.45
N SER A 99 19.56 1.50 -3.33
CA SER A 99 20.71 2.01 -2.58
C SER A 99 21.61 0.89 -2.03
N VAL A 100 21.05 -0.30 -1.78
CA VAL A 100 21.78 -1.49 -1.31
C VAL A 100 22.11 -2.49 -2.42
N GLY A 101 21.88 -2.12 -3.69
CA GLY A 101 22.29 -2.91 -4.85
C GLY A 101 21.32 -4.03 -5.25
N PHE A 102 20.08 -4.04 -4.74
CA PHE A 102 19.08 -4.97 -5.25
C PHE A 102 18.67 -4.62 -6.68
N ALA A 103 18.50 -5.65 -7.51
CA ALA A 103 18.01 -5.49 -8.86
C ALA A 103 16.57 -4.99 -8.86
N PRO A 104 16.17 -4.14 -9.82
CA PRO A 104 14.77 -3.78 -9.98
C PRO A 104 13.93 -5.02 -10.29
N PRO A 105 12.61 -4.98 -10.02
CA PRO A 105 11.70 -6.02 -10.44
C PRO A 105 11.83 -6.27 -11.96
N ARG A 106 11.92 -7.55 -12.36
CA ARG A 106 12.00 -7.93 -13.79
C ARG A 106 10.76 -7.52 -14.57
N GLU A 107 9.63 -7.55 -13.89
CA GLU A 107 8.33 -7.15 -14.42
C GLU A 107 7.66 -6.24 -13.40
N MET A 108 7.03 -5.18 -13.89
CA MET A 108 6.17 -4.33 -13.08
C MET A 108 4.73 -4.77 -13.31
N PHE A 109 4.20 -5.53 -12.36
CA PHE A 109 2.76 -5.76 -12.31
C PHE A 109 2.11 -4.47 -11.84
N ARG A 110 1.30 -3.85 -12.70
CA ARG A 110 0.38 -2.83 -12.21
C ARG A 110 -0.58 -3.51 -11.27
N MET A 111 -0.66 -3.00 -10.04
CA MET A 111 -1.82 -3.31 -9.21
C MET A 111 -3.07 -2.95 -10.01
N ILE A 112 -4.02 -3.87 -10.14
CA ILE A 112 -5.34 -3.53 -10.64
C ILE A 112 -5.97 -2.67 -9.56
N THR A 113 -5.98 -1.36 -9.78
CA THR A 113 -6.70 -0.40 -8.95
C THR A 113 -7.82 0.16 -9.83
N ALA A 114 -9.05 -0.29 -9.59
CA ALA A 114 -10.23 0.33 -10.16
C ALA A 114 -10.73 1.40 -9.18
N THR A 115 -10.74 2.65 -9.60
CA THR A 115 -11.47 3.71 -8.90
C THR A 115 -12.82 3.85 -9.58
N ALA A 116 -13.90 3.54 -8.89
CA ALA A 116 -15.26 3.72 -9.37
C ALA A 116 -15.90 4.90 -8.64
N ASP A 117 -16.31 5.92 -9.39
CA ASP A 117 -17.12 7.03 -8.87
C ASP A 117 -18.60 6.61 -8.92
N GLY A 118 -19.18 6.21 -7.78
CA GLY A 118 -20.60 5.83 -7.69
C GLY A 118 -20.90 4.33 -7.66
N GLY A 119 -22.21 4.00 -7.62
CA GLY A 119 -22.78 2.73 -7.12
C GLY A 119 -22.39 1.45 -7.88
N GLY A 120 -21.20 0.93 -7.64
CA GLY A 120 -20.86 -0.47 -7.96
C GLY A 120 -21.69 -1.43 -7.10
N GLY A 121 -22.10 -2.57 -7.65
CA GLY A 121 -22.85 -3.58 -6.89
C GLY A 121 -22.07 -4.22 -5.74
N ASP A 122 -22.63 -5.28 -5.18
CA ASP A 122 -21.98 -6.19 -4.21
C ASP A 122 -20.89 -7.09 -4.87
N GLU A 123 -20.24 -6.61 -5.94
CA GLU A 123 -19.35 -7.40 -6.80
C GLU A 123 -18.15 -6.58 -7.28
N ILE A 124 -16.98 -7.22 -7.28
CA ILE A 124 -15.74 -6.70 -7.85
C ILE A 124 -15.46 -7.42 -9.18
N ASP A 125 -15.39 -6.68 -10.28
CA ASP A 125 -14.97 -7.21 -11.59
C ASP A 125 -13.44 -7.09 -11.75
N LEU A 126 -12.79 -8.19 -12.16
CA LEU A 126 -11.36 -8.30 -12.50
C LEU A 126 -11.15 -8.65 -13.97
#